data_AF-A0A259D372-F1
#
_entry.id   AF-A0A259D372-F1
#
_cell.length_a   1.000
_cell.length_b   1.000
_cell.length_c   1.000
_cell.angle_alpha   90.00
_cell.angle_beta   90.00
_cell.angle_gamma   90.00
#
_symmetry.space_group_name_H-M   'P 1'
#
loop_
_entity.id
_entity.type
_entity.pdbx_description
1 polymer ?
#
loop_
_entity_poly.entity_id
_entity_poly.type
_entity_poly.pdbx_seq_one_letter_code
_entity_poly.pdbx_strand_id
1 'polypeptide(L)'
;MAATKSLGEKIKVTAGLGWGRFGSYESIGSPFGDRPEAGTVGRPNVDQWFKGDAAVFGGVEVKVTDTLTVKGEYSSDAYTLEDDERGIIDRASPFNFGLEYQKGPNARYGLYYVHGTEIGFALHLILDPKTLVTGGVMGAAPMPVKLRPTRSADPEAYDGGWVTQPDAAPLLQNNLAKRLAVDGIVIDSLSYTATTVQIRIRNNRIDAGSQAIGRTARALTHVMPASVEVFEIVPVVNGIGASKVTIRRSDLEELEYVADNSTLLRERVTVTDAGKAPASAITDSDPYPDFSWGLKPALRVPQPAQAEVGARLSANYILRPGLVLKGSIYGRLFGNVDYSGDASGSTLQPVRSDGARYAKFGNPALEELTLAWYARPAADVYSRFTVGYLERMHAGVSGEILWKRVDNPLALGVELNYTLQRDTDGFFGVGPGFRIINQPNVAWRVQAGFGVSYLEDGLGDDETEEGYVASSRFYYEFSEGMYLTNDTDVLSSDTALRANNDLSVNFRVTDAISTRISYFTDYNDSRDIETDNRLGVSLVVGF
;
A
#
# COMPACT_ATOMS: atom_id res chain seq x y z
N MET A 1 -2.55 24.61 30.75
CA MET A 1 -1.26 25.31 30.53
C MET A 1 -0.25 24.70 31.46
N ALA A 2 0.96 24.39 31.00
CA ALA A 2 2.00 23.77 31.83
C ALA A 2 3.37 24.33 31.47
N ALA A 3 4.27 24.31 32.45
CA ALA A 3 5.69 24.59 32.25
C ALA A 3 6.51 23.44 32.84
N THR A 4 7.56 23.04 32.11
CA THR A 4 8.48 21.99 32.54
C THR A 4 9.89 22.56 32.63
N LYS A 5 10.58 22.30 33.74
CA LYS A 5 11.98 22.70 33.96
C LYS A 5 12.84 21.48 34.25
N SER A 6 13.96 21.36 33.54
CA SER A 6 14.98 20.36 33.83
C SER A 6 15.94 20.91 34.90
N LEU A 7 16.09 20.18 35.99
CA LEU A 7 17.00 20.46 37.09
C LEU A 7 18.19 19.50 36.96
N GLY A 8 19.24 19.96 36.28
CA GLY A 8 20.34 19.10 35.84
C GLY A 8 19.91 18.11 34.76
N GLU A 9 20.62 16.99 34.65
CA GLU A 9 20.40 15.97 33.60
C GLU A 9 19.38 14.88 34.00
N LYS A 10 19.09 14.77 35.31
CA LYS A 10 18.35 13.64 35.87
C LYS A 10 16.92 13.96 36.30
N ILE A 11 16.61 15.21 36.63
CA ILE A 11 15.31 15.57 37.22
C ILE A 11 14.60 16.55 36.30
N LYS A 12 13.32 16.29 36.03
CA LYS A 12 12.41 17.26 35.41
C LYS A 12 11.21 17.46 36.30
N VAL A 13 10.80 18.71 36.45
CA VAL A 13 9.61 19.08 37.21
C VAL A 13 8.66 19.82 36.27
N THR A 14 7.40 19.41 36.28
CA THR A 14 6.31 20.03 35.55
C THR A 14 5.28 20.56 36.53
N ALA A 15 4.80 21.77 36.31
CA ALA A 15 3.66 22.33 37.03
C ALA A 15 2.79 23.12 36.07
N GLY A 16 1.48 23.12 36.32
CA GLY A 16 0.52 23.76 35.43
C GLY A 16 -0.82 24.03 36.09
N LEU A 17 -1.67 24.70 35.30
CA LEU A 17 -3.09 24.91 35.59
C LEU A 17 -3.91 24.17 34.53
N GLY A 18 -4.86 23.37 34.97
CA GLY A 18 -5.91 22.74 34.15
C GLY A 18 -7.20 23.55 34.24
N TRP A 19 -8.07 23.46 33.23
CA TRP A 19 -9.38 24.10 33.20
C TRP A 19 -10.48 23.10 32.81
N GLY A 20 -11.70 23.35 33.27
CA GLY A 20 -12.85 22.47 32.99
C GLY A 20 -12.63 21.10 33.58
N ARG A 21 -12.70 20.05 32.74
CA ARG A 21 -12.41 18.66 33.15
C ARG A 21 -11.08 18.55 33.92
N PHE A 22 -10.01 19.14 33.41
CA PHE A 22 -8.69 19.09 34.04
C PHE A 22 -8.56 19.97 35.30
N GLY A 23 -9.60 20.71 35.67
CA GLY A 23 -9.66 21.57 36.86
C GLY A 23 -10.66 21.09 37.91
N SER A 24 -11.22 19.88 37.76
CA SER A 24 -12.39 19.41 38.51
C SER A 24 -12.09 18.90 39.92
N TYR A 25 -10.84 18.56 40.22
CA TYR A 25 -10.40 18.13 41.56
C TYR A 25 -9.59 19.24 42.25
N GLU A 26 -9.98 19.62 43.47
CA GLU A 26 -9.35 20.70 44.26
C GLU A 26 -9.24 22.02 43.46
N SER A 27 -10.34 22.40 42.82
CA SER A 27 -10.47 23.63 42.05
C SER A 27 -10.16 24.87 42.89
N ILE A 28 -9.39 25.79 42.32
CA ILE A 28 -9.17 27.15 42.85
C ILE A 28 -10.24 28.15 42.36
N GLY A 29 -11.35 27.65 41.82
CA GLY A 29 -12.44 28.42 41.24
C GLY A 29 -12.19 28.77 39.76
N SER A 30 -12.84 29.82 39.27
CA SER A 30 -12.79 30.27 37.87
C SER A 30 -11.96 31.56 37.69
N PRO A 31 -10.62 31.54 37.89
CA PRO A 31 -9.77 32.74 37.89
C PRO A 31 -9.70 33.48 36.55
N PHE A 32 -10.21 32.87 35.47
CA PHE A 32 -10.23 33.43 34.12
C PHE A 32 -11.65 33.64 33.57
N GLY A 33 -12.64 33.63 34.47
CA GLY A 33 -14.06 33.84 34.16
C GLY A 33 -14.84 32.54 33.97
N ASP A 34 -16.17 32.65 34.05
CA ASP A 34 -17.08 31.51 33.96
C ASP A 34 -17.08 30.90 32.56
N ARG A 35 -17.30 29.58 32.50
CA ARG A 35 -17.34 28.84 31.24
C ARG A 35 -18.75 28.95 30.62
N PRO A 36 -18.90 29.55 29.43
CA PRO A 36 -20.19 29.64 28.76
C PRO A 36 -20.65 28.26 28.25
N GLU A 37 -21.95 28.11 28.01
CA GLU A 37 -22.49 26.89 27.40
C GLU A 37 -21.87 26.61 26.02
N ALA A 38 -21.81 25.32 25.65
CA ALA A 38 -21.28 24.92 24.35
C ALA A 38 -22.23 25.37 23.23
N GLY A 39 -21.67 25.90 22.15
CA GLY A 39 -22.42 26.27 20.96
C GLY A 39 -22.89 25.06 20.15
N THR A 40 -23.60 25.34 19.07
CA THR A 40 -24.16 24.33 18.16
C THR A 40 -23.07 23.46 17.51
N VAL A 41 -23.41 22.19 17.28
CA VAL A 41 -22.54 21.19 16.63
C VAL A 41 -21.93 21.73 15.33
N GLY A 42 -20.62 21.50 15.14
CA GLY A 42 -19.89 21.90 13.93
C GLY A 42 -19.19 23.25 14.00
N ARG A 43 -19.29 24.00 15.11
CA ARG A 43 -18.49 25.21 15.37
C ARG A 43 -17.50 24.98 16.52
N PRO A 44 -16.22 25.37 16.39
CA PRO A 44 -15.28 25.32 17.51
C PRO A 44 -15.75 26.23 18.65
N ASN A 45 -15.83 25.69 19.87
CA ASN A 45 -16.19 26.43 21.09
C ASN A 45 -15.01 27.25 21.63
N VAL A 46 -14.50 28.18 20.82
CA VAL A 46 -13.33 29.02 21.17
C VAL A 46 -13.56 29.86 22.43
N ASP A 47 -14.80 30.28 22.69
CA ASP A 47 -15.16 31.10 23.85
C ASP A 47 -15.08 30.37 25.19
N GLN A 48 -14.97 29.03 25.18
CA GLN A 48 -14.80 28.18 26.36
C GLN A 48 -13.33 27.94 26.74
N TRP A 49 -12.38 28.31 25.87
CA TRP A 49 -10.97 28.00 26.13
C TRP A 49 -10.45 28.78 27.34
N PHE A 50 -9.79 28.05 28.25
CA PHE A 50 -9.21 28.60 29.48
C PHE A 50 -10.21 29.33 30.39
N LYS A 51 -11.49 28.89 30.39
CA LYS A 51 -12.54 29.40 31.29
C LYS A 51 -13.18 28.29 32.11
N GLY A 52 -13.86 28.70 33.17
CA GLY A 52 -14.42 27.82 34.20
C GLY A 52 -13.38 27.41 35.22
N ASP A 53 -13.76 26.41 36.01
CA ASP A 53 -12.97 25.90 37.12
C ASP A 53 -11.56 25.51 36.69
N ALA A 54 -10.58 25.99 37.45
CA ALA A 54 -9.18 25.75 37.23
C ALA A 54 -8.56 25.12 38.47
N ALA A 55 -7.59 24.23 38.29
CA ALA A 55 -6.87 23.60 39.38
C ALA A 55 -5.40 23.41 39.02
N VAL A 56 -4.56 23.28 40.03
CA VAL A 56 -3.13 23.03 39.86
C VAL A 56 -2.88 21.55 39.60
N PHE A 57 -1.99 21.24 38.66
CA PHE A 57 -1.45 19.90 38.49
C PHE A 57 0.07 19.96 38.40
N GLY A 58 0.72 18.84 38.61
CA GLY A 58 2.17 18.79 38.52
C GLY A 58 2.72 17.39 38.53
N GLY A 59 3.99 17.27 38.19
CA GLY A 59 4.67 15.99 38.19
C GLY A 59 6.18 16.13 38.20
N VAL A 60 6.83 15.04 38.56
CA VAL A 60 8.29 14.91 38.58
C VAL A 60 8.69 13.67 37.83
N GLU A 61 9.71 13.80 36.98
CA GLU A 61 10.38 12.71 36.30
C GLU A 61 11.83 12.66 36.80
N VAL A 62 12.27 11.49 37.26
CA VAL A 62 13.62 11.27 37.77
C VAL A 62 14.26 10.09 37.03
N LYS A 63 15.34 10.37 36.31
CA LYS A 63 16.23 9.33 35.77
C LYS A 63 17.10 8.77 36.88
N VAL A 64 16.72 7.59 37.37
CA VAL A 64 17.47 6.87 38.40
C VAL A 64 18.78 6.32 37.81
N THR A 65 18.69 5.78 36.59
CA THR A 65 19.84 5.35 35.78
C THR A 65 19.67 5.86 34.34
N ASP A 66 20.62 5.57 33.45
CA ASP A 66 20.50 5.90 32.02
C ASP A 66 19.38 5.14 31.31
N THR A 67 18.88 4.06 31.93
CA THR A 67 17.82 3.20 31.39
C THR A 67 16.54 3.19 32.23
N LEU A 68 16.58 3.63 33.48
CA LEU A 68 15.44 3.58 34.39
C LEU A 68 14.98 4.98 34.79
N THR A 69 13.70 5.27 34.54
CA THR A 69 13.05 6.53 34.88
C THR A 69 11.84 6.28 35.77
N VAL A 70 11.74 7.04 36.86
CA VAL A 70 10.58 7.03 37.77
C VAL A 70 9.80 8.33 37.58
N LYS A 71 8.48 8.26 37.62
CA LYS A 71 7.57 9.37 37.45
C LYS A 71 6.58 9.41 38.60
N GLY A 72 6.27 10.62 39.06
CA GLY A 72 5.17 10.89 39.97
C GLY A 72 4.36 12.06 39.42
N GLU A 73 3.05 11.95 39.47
CA GLU A 73 2.13 12.98 39.01
C GLU A 73 1.04 13.20 40.06
N TYR A 74 0.65 14.46 40.22
CA TYR A 74 -0.58 14.88 40.86
C TYR A 74 -1.50 15.43 39.77
N SER A 75 -2.63 14.73 39.55
CA SER A 75 -3.64 15.10 38.58
C SER A 75 -4.81 15.81 39.25
N SER A 76 -5.21 16.93 38.66
CA SER A 76 -6.40 17.69 39.06
C SER A 76 -7.65 17.33 38.26
N ASP A 77 -7.62 16.26 37.47
CA ASP A 77 -8.81 15.68 36.85
C ASP A 77 -9.48 14.73 37.87
N ALA A 78 -10.76 14.98 38.15
CA ALA A 78 -11.61 14.13 38.97
C ALA A 78 -12.20 12.96 38.19
N TYR A 79 -12.14 12.96 36.86
CA TYR A 79 -12.68 11.91 35.99
C TYR A 79 -14.17 11.62 36.21
N THR A 80 -14.96 12.62 36.60
CA THR A 80 -16.38 12.46 36.98
C THR A 80 -17.22 11.71 35.94
N LEU A 81 -16.91 11.86 34.65
CA LEU A 81 -17.60 11.13 33.59
C LEU A 81 -17.25 9.63 33.58
N GLU A 82 -15.98 9.28 33.74
CA GLU A 82 -15.52 7.90 33.66
C GLU A 82 -15.70 7.12 34.96
N ASP A 83 -15.53 7.79 36.10
CA ASP A 83 -15.68 7.24 37.45
C ASP A 83 -17.18 7.23 37.86
N ASP A 84 -17.80 8.41 38.00
CA ASP A 84 -19.16 8.52 38.55
C ASP A 84 -20.26 8.13 37.54
N GLU A 85 -20.22 8.65 36.31
CA GLU A 85 -21.32 8.48 35.35
C GLU A 85 -21.25 7.15 34.59
N ARG A 86 -20.06 6.78 34.11
CA ARG A 86 -19.86 5.57 33.28
C ARG A 86 -19.40 4.36 34.07
N GLY A 87 -18.80 4.55 35.25
CA GLY A 87 -18.29 3.45 36.10
C GLY A 87 -17.27 2.55 35.39
N ILE A 88 -16.45 3.12 34.50
CA ILE A 88 -15.45 2.37 33.71
C ILE A 88 -14.05 2.40 34.34
N ILE A 89 -13.82 3.28 35.31
CA ILE A 89 -12.63 3.33 36.16
C ILE A 89 -13.07 3.55 37.61
N ASP A 90 -12.19 3.30 38.59
CA ASP A 90 -12.41 3.66 40.00
C ASP A 90 -11.29 4.61 40.43
N ARG A 91 -11.59 5.86 40.81
CA ARG A 91 -10.55 6.82 41.21
C ARG A 91 -10.50 7.06 42.72
N ALA A 92 -9.58 6.38 43.39
CA ALA A 92 -9.31 6.57 44.81
C ALA A 92 -8.31 7.70 45.14
N SER A 93 -7.44 8.10 44.22
CA SER A 93 -6.32 9.01 44.48
C SER A 93 -5.99 9.94 43.30
N PRO A 94 -5.61 11.22 43.56
CA PRO A 94 -5.09 12.12 42.53
C PRO A 94 -3.62 11.85 42.16
N PHE A 95 -2.94 10.95 42.88
CA PHE A 95 -1.52 10.66 42.67
C PHE A 95 -1.31 9.44 41.78
N ASN A 96 -0.52 9.62 40.72
CA ASN A 96 -0.14 8.56 39.79
C ASN A 96 1.38 8.36 39.82
N PHE A 97 1.82 7.12 39.65
CA PHE A 97 3.23 6.75 39.66
C PHE A 97 3.57 5.91 38.44
N GLY A 98 4.78 6.10 37.91
CA GLY A 98 5.26 5.40 36.72
C GLY A 98 6.69 4.94 36.87
N LEU A 99 6.99 3.77 36.33
CA LEU A 99 8.33 3.23 36.16
C LEU A 99 8.54 2.90 34.69
N GLU A 100 9.54 3.52 34.07
CA GLU A 100 9.90 3.29 32.67
C GLU A 100 11.31 2.71 32.58
N TYR A 101 11.44 1.58 31.88
CA TYR A 101 12.71 0.94 31.56
C TYR A 101 12.98 0.98 30.05
N GLN A 102 14.02 1.70 29.65
CA GLN A 102 14.51 1.82 28.29
C GLN A 102 15.51 0.70 27.98
N LYS A 103 15.16 -0.19 27.05
CA LYS A 103 16.03 -1.27 26.57
C LYS A 103 16.56 -0.92 25.18
N GLY A 104 17.78 -0.40 25.13
CA GLY A 104 18.38 0.08 23.88
C GLY A 104 17.61 1.27 23.28
N PRO A 105 17.79 1.60 22.00
CA PRO A 105 17.10 2.75 21.38
C PRO A 105 15.64 2.47 20.99
N ASN A 106 15.23 1.20 20.86
CA ASN A 106 14.00 0.84 20.15
C ASN A 106 12.86 0.34 21.03
N ALA A 107 13.07 0.09 22.32
CA ALA A 107 12.05 -0.46 23.20
C ALA A 107 12.04 0.21 24.56
N ARG A 108 10.85 0.56 25.04
CA ARG A 108 10.61 1.02 26.40
C ARG A 108 9.43 0.30 27.00
N TYR A 109 9.62 -0.17 28.23
CA TYR A 109 8.60 -0.84 29.02
C TYR A 109 8.16 0.10 30.14
N GLY A 110 6.86 0.31 30.28
CA GLY A 110 6.25 1.14 31.31
C GLY A 110 5.40 0.31 32.25
N LEU A 111 5.53 0.55 33.55
CA LEU A 111 4.59 0.10 34.57
C LEU A 111 4.04 1.33 35.27
N TYR A 112 2.72 1.46 35.32
CA TYR A 112 2.05 2.61 35.88
C TYR A 112 1.07 2.17 36.95
N TYR A 113 0.99 2.93 38.03
CA TYR A 113 -0.06 2.83 39.02
C TYR A 113 -0.82 4.15 38.99
N VAL A 114 -2.07 4.08 38.53
CA VAL A 114 -2.89 5.25 38.18
C VAL A 114 -4.17 5.21 39.00
N HIS A 115 -4.72 6.38 39.33
CA HIS A 115 -5.97 6.58 40.06
C HIS A 115 -6.01 6.00 41.48
N GLY A 116 -4.92 5.38 41.96
CA GLY A 116 -4.85 4.73 43.27
C GLY A 116 -5.36 3.29 43.30
N THR A 117 -5.66 2.70 42.14
CA THR A 117 -6.48 1.49 42.05
C THR A 117 -6.03 0.62 40.88
N GLU A 118 -5.63 1.21 39.75
CA GLU A 118 -5.22 0.44 38.58
C GLU A 118 -3.70 0.34 38.41
N ILE A 119 -3.26 -0.84 37.96
CA ILE A 119 -1.90 -1.07 37.46
C ILE A 119 -1.97 -1.27 35.94
N GLY A 120 -1.26 -0.41 35.21
CA GLY A 120 -1.14 -0.47 33.76
C GLY A 120 0.26 -0.90 33.32
N PHE A 121 0.33 -1.72 32.27
CA PHE A 121 1.58 -2.03 31.58
C PHE A 121 1.56 -1.42 30.18
N ALA A 122 2.67 -0.83 29.75
CA ALA A 122 2.83 -0.29 28.40
C ALA A 122 4.11 -0.81 27.75
N LEU A 123 4.02 -1.11 26.45
CA LEU A 123 5.16 -1.35 25.58
C LEU A 123 5.21 -0.25 24.53
N HIS A 124 6.28 0.54 24.53
CA HIS A 124 6.58 1.49 23.48
C HIS A 124 7.66 0.92 22.57
N LEU A 125 7.32 0.73 21.29
CA LEU A 125 8.28 0.39 20.25
C LEU A 125 8.63 1.67 19.49
N ILE A 126 9.90 2.06 19.58
CA ILE A 126 10.43 3.26 18.92
C ILE A 126 11.08 2.82 17.61
N LEU A 127 10.47 3.22 16.51
CA LEU A 127 10.93 2.94 15.16
C LEU A 127 11.50 4.23 14.58
N ASP A 128 12.83 4.30 14.45
CA ASP A 128 13.47 5.35 13.66
C ASP A 128 13.65 4.82 12.23
N PRO A 129 12.95 5.38 11.23
CA PRO A 129 13.04 4.92 9.85
C PRO A 129 14.43 5.07 9.23
N LYS A 130 15.35 5.83 9.86
CA LYS A 130 16.74 5.95 9.43
C LYS A 130 17.64 4.82 9.94
N THR A 131 17.19 4.05 10.92
CA THR A 131 17.98 2.97 11.53
C THR A 131 17.23 1.64 11.46
N LEU A 132 17.85 0.63 10.88
CA LEU A 132 17.27 -0.71 10.81
C LEU A 132 17.33 -1.38 12.19
N VAL A 133 16.21 -1.93 12.65
CA VAL A 133 16.11 -2.67 13.93
C VAL A 133 17.06 -3.87 13.98
N THR A 134 17.38 -4.46 12.82
CA THR A 134 18.27 -5.63 12.68
C THR A 134 19.75 -5.28 12.49
N GLY A 135 20.13 -4.00 12.46
CA GLY A 135 21.54 -3.58 12.31
C GLY A 135 22.14 -3.76 10.90
N GLY A 136 21.31 -4.01 9.88
CA GLY A 136 21.75 -4.18 8.48
C GLY A 136 21.09 -5.37 7.78
N VAL A 137 21.48 -5.62 6.53
CA VAL A 137 20.99 -6.75 5.74
C VAL A 137 21.59 -8.05 6.26
N MET A 138 20.72 -8.97 6.70
CA MET A 138 21.07 -10.35 6.97
C MET A 138 21.31 -11.06 5.63
N GLY A 139 22.57 -11.28 5.23
CA GLY A 139 22.90 -11.92 3.96
C GLY A 139 24.39 -12.12 3.75
N ALA A 140 24.75 -12.90 2.72
CA ALA A 140 26.14 -13.12 2.35
C ALA A 140 26.83 -11.80 1.97
N ALA A 141 28.12 -11.68 2.28
CA ALA A 141 28.94 -10.56 1.85
C ALA A 141 28.88 -10.40 0.32
N PRO A 142 28.94 -9.15 -0.21
CA PRO A 142 28.98 -8.94 -1.65
C PRO A 142 30.25 -9.56 -2.25
N MET A 143 30.19 -9.90 -3.54
CA MET A 143 31.39 -10.34 -4.28
C MET A 143 32.46 -9.24 -4.26
N PRO A 144 33.76 -9.57 -4.10
CA PRO A 144 34.81 -8.57 -4.20
C PRO A 144 34.89 -7.99 -5.62
N VAL A 145 35.40 -6.76 -5.74
CA VAL A 145 35.68 -6.13 -7.04
C VAL A 145 36.76 -6.91 -7.80
N LYS A 146 36.52 -7.22 -9.09
CA LYS A 146 37.53 -7.84 -9.97
C LYS A 146 38.34 -6.78 -10.71
N LEU A 147 39.61 -6.66 -10.34
CA LEU A 147 40.59 -5.82 -11.02
C LEU A 147 40.80 -6.26 -12.47
N ARG A 148 40.85 -5.29 -13.40
CA ARG A 148 41.28 -5.51 -14.78
C ARG A 148 42.81 -5.49 -14.91
N PRO A 149 43.40 -6.19 -15.89
CA PRO A 149 44.84 -6.04 -16.19
C PRO A 149 45.16 -4.60 -16.56
N THR A 150 46.36 -4.12 -16.28
CA THR A 150 46.76 -2.76 -16.70
C THR A 150 46.86 -2.70 -18.23
N ARG A 151 46.58 -1.53 -18.82
CA ARG A 151 46.66 -1.31 -20.29
C ARG A 151 48.03 -1.65 -20.88
N SER A 152 49.09 -1.51 -20.09
CA SER A 152 50.45 -1.85 -20.49
C SER A 152 50.72 -3.36 -20.44
N ALA A 153 50.07 -4.10 -19.53
CA ALA A 153 50.25 -5.53 -19.38
C ALA A 153 49.44 -6.33 -20.40
N ASP A 154 48.25 -5.85 -20.76
CA ASP A 154 47.37 -6.47 -21.75
C ASP A 154 46.63 -5.38 -22.56
N PRO A 155 47.24 -4.84 -23.63
CA PRO A 155 46.61 -3.84 -24.48
C PRO A 155 45.39 -4.39 -25.25
N GLU A 156 45.43 -5.67 -25.64
CA GLU A 156 44.39 -6.31 -26.46
C GLU A 156 43.06 -6.43 -25.71
N ALA A 157 43.09 -6.60 -24.37
CA ALA A 157 41.89 -6.58 -23.53
C ALA A 157 41.08 -5.27 -23.61
N TYR A 158 41.66 -4.19 -24.18
CA TYR A 158 41.04 -2.87 -24.31
C TYR A 158 40.55 -2.51 -25.72
N ASP A 159 40.77 -3.38 -26.72
CA ASP A 159 40.51 -3.12 -28.15
C ASP A 159 39.03 -2.85 -28.47
N GLY A 160 38.09 -3.38 -27.68
CA GLY A 160 36.65 -3.13 -27.85
C GLY A 160 36.00 -3.87 -29.03
N GLY A 161 36.76 -4.61 -29.84
CA GLY A 161 36.25 -5.43 -30.95
C GLY A 161 35.29 -6.55 -30.54
N TRP A 162 35.17 -6.84 -29.25
CA TRP A 162 34.17 -7.78 -28.71
C TRP A 162 32.72 -7.31 -28.94
N VAL A 163 32.48 -6.00 -29.09
CA VAL A 163 31.13 -5.43 -29.27
C VAL A 163 30.46 -5.92 -30.55
N THR A 164 31.26 -6.23 -31.59
CA THR A 164 30.78 -6.70 -32.89
C THR A 164 30.61 -8.22 -32.95
N GLN A 165 30.93 -8.96 -31.88
CA GLN A 165 30.76 -10.40 -31.86
C GLN A 165 29.27 -10.77 -31.74
N PRO A 166 28.74 -11.66 -32.60
CA PRO A 166 27.31 -12.01 -32.60
C PRO A 166 26.79 -12.51 -31.26
N ASP A 167 27.61 -13.27 -30.53
CA ASP A 167 27.22 -13.92 -29.27
C ASP A 167 27.57 -13.10 -28.01
N ALA A 168 28.23 -11.94 -28.15
CA ALA A 168 28.66 -11.16 -26.99
C ALA A 168 27.48 -10.74 -26.11
N ALA A 169 26.40 -10.25 -26.73
CA ALA A 169 25.17 -9.85 -26.09
C ALA A 169 24.57 -10.94 -25.17
N PRO A 170 24.15 -12.10 -25.70
CA PRO A 170 23.53 -13.15 -24.88
C PRO A 170 24.51 -13.73 -23.87
N LEU A 171 25.82 -13.83 -24.17
CA LEU A 171 26.82 -14.33 -23.23
C LEU A 171 26.97 -13.42 -22.01
N LEU A 172 27.10 -12.10 -22.23
CA LEU A 172 27.24 -11.12 -21.15
C LEU A 172 25.99 -11.07 -20.29
N GLN A 173 24.81 -11.03 -20.91
CA GLN A 173 23.53 -11.01 -20.19
C GLN A 173 23.34 -12.27 -19.33
N ASN A 174 23.57 -13.47 -19.89
CA ASN A 174 23.41 -14.73 -19.16
C ASN A 174 24.39 -14.87 -17.98
N ASN A 175 25.65 -14.47 -18.17
CA ASN A 175 26.66 -14.51 -17.11
C ASN A 175 26.36 -13.51 -15.99
N LEU A 176 25.83 -12.33 -16.36
CA LEU A 176 25.43 -11.32 -15.39
C LEU A 176 24.17 -11.76 -14.62
N ALA A 177 23.16 -12.30 -15.32
CA ALA A 177 21.93 -12.82 -14.72
C ALA A 177 22.23 -13.91 -13.67
N LYS A 178 23.11 -14.87 -14.00
CA LYS A 178 23.54 -15.92 -13.06
C LYS A 178 24.14 -15.36 -11.77
N ARG A 179 24.94 -14.29 -11.86
CA ARG A 179 25.58 -13.66 -10.70
C ARG A 179 24.59 -12.83 -9.88
N LEU A 180 23.69 -12.11 -10.54
CA LEU A 180 22.69 -11.25 -9.90
C LEU A 180 21.55 -12.04 -9.25
N ALA A 181 21.21 -13.22 -9.78
CA ALA A 181 20.15 -14.07 -9.25
C ALA A 181 20.41 -14.52 -7.78
N VAL A 182 21.67 -14.69 -7.38
CA VAL A 182 22.06 -15.05 -6.00
C VAL A 182 21.61 -13.98 -4.99
N ASP A 183 21.54 -12.73 -5.44
CA ASP A 183 21.14 -11.56 -4.66
C ASP A 183 19.66 -11.18 -4.89
N GLY A 184 18.90 -11.97 -5.67
CA GLY A 184 17.51 -11.67 -6.02
C GLY A 184 17.36 -10.45 -6.93
N ILE A 185 18.40 -10.13 -7.71
CA ILE A 185 18.40 -9.04 -8.69
C ILE A 185 18.16 -9.62 -10.08
N VAL A 186 17.17 -9.06 -10.78
CA VAL A 186 16.77 -9.48 -12.13
C VAL A 186 17.14 -8.38 -13.14
N ILE A 187 17.64 -8.76 -14.31
CA ILE A 187 17.96 -7.83 -15.40
C ILE A 187 16.67 -7.55 -16.18
N ASP A 188 16.27 -6.28 -16.26
CA ASP A 188 15.15 -5.85 -17.10
C ASP A 188 15.64 -5.58 -18.53
N SER A 189 16.76 -4.89 -18.68
CA SER A 189 17.44 -4.69 -19.96
C SER A 189 18.93 -4.41 -19.81
N LEU A 190 19.69 -4.70 -20.86
CA LEU A 190 21.13 -4.47 -20.95
C LEU A 190 21.47 -3.81 -22.29
N SER A 191 22.20 -2.70 -22.26
CA SER A 191 22.77 -2.06 -23.46
C SER A 191 24.24 -1.81 -23.21
N TYR A 192 25.07 -1.94 -24.25
CA TYR A 192 26.51 -1.74 -24.10
C TYR A 192 27.15 -1.09 -25.32
N THR A 193 28.32 -0.51 -25.07
CA THR A 193 29.30 -0.03 -26.03
C THR A 193 30.67 -0.57 -25.60
N ALA A 194 31.74 -0.25 -26.33
CA ALA A 194 33.08 -0.69 -25.96
C ALA A 194 33.52 -0.15 -24.58
N THR A 195 32.97 0.98 -24.14
CA THR A 195 33.42 1.70 -22.92
C THR A 195 32.35 1.87 -21.86
N THR A 196 31.07 1.69 -22.19
CA THR A 196 29.94 1.95 -21.30
C THR A 196 28.93 0.83 -21.37
N VAL A 197 28.43 0.39 -20.22
CA VAL A 197 27.28 -0.50 -20.11
C VAL A 197 26.18 0.19 -19.33
N GLN A 198 24.97 0.14 -19.87
CA GLN A 198 23.75 0.49 -19.15
C GLN A 198 22.97 -0.76 -18.83
N ILE A 199 22.67 -0.96 -17.56
CA ILE A 199 21.85 -2.05 -17.07
C ILE A 199 20.64 -1.50 -16.31
N ARG A 200 19.46 -2.02 -16.63
CA ARG A 200 18.24 -1.79 -15.86
C ARG A 200 17.95 -3.02 -15.01
N ILE A 201 17.74 -2.82 -13.70
CA ILE A 201 17.59 -3.93 -12.74
C ILE A 201 16.31 -3.83 -11.93
N ARG A 202 15.71 -4.97 -11.64
CA ARG A 202 14.66 -5.11 -10.62
C ARG A 202 15.25 -5.80 -9.40
N ASN A 203 14.91 -5.30 -8.22
CA ASN A 203 15.45 -5.77 -6.96
C ASN A 203 14.32 -6.34 -6.11
N ASN A 204 14.33 -7.65 -5.92
CA ASN A 204 13.22 -8.37 -5.29
C ASN A 204 13.52 -8.84 -3.86
N ARG A 205 14.77 -8.66 -3.39
CA ARG A 205 15.22 -9.22 -2.10
C ARG A 205 15.92 -8.21 -1.20
N ILE A 206 16.64 -7.24 -1.75
CA ILE A 206 17.48 -6.33 -0.96
C ILE A 206 16.67 -5.08 -0.63
N ASP A 207 16.46 -4.77 0.64
CA ASP A 207 15.68 -3.59 1.00
C ASP A 207 16.38 -2.26 0.59
N ALA A 208 17.71 -2.19 0.75
CA ALA A 208 18.49 -1.01 0.42
C ALA A 208 18.85 -0.96 -1.08
N GLY A 209 18.17 -0.10 -1.85
CA GLY A 209 18.44 0.07 -3.28
C GLY A 209 19.91 0.42 -3.61
N SER A 210 20.59 1.20 -2.77
CA SER A 210 22.02 1.52 -2.91
C SER A 210 22.91 0.28 -2.82
N GLN A 211 22.56 -0.70 -2.00
CA GLN A 211 23.30 -1.97 -1.91
C GLN A 211 23.08 -2.84 -3.14
N ALA A 212 21.86 -2.89 -3.68
CA ALA A 212 21.57 -3.59 -4.94
C ALA A 212 22.37 -2.97 -6.11
N ILE A 213 22.47 -1.64 -6.16
CA ILE A 213 23.34 -0.93 -7.12
C ILE A 213 24.81 -1.32 -6.93
N GLY A 214 25.32 -1.29 -5.69
CA GLY A 214 26.71 -1.64 -5.40
C GLY A 214 27.07 -3.10 -5.70
N ARG A 215 26.14 -4.05 -5.49
CA ARG A 215 26.29 -5.46 -5.88
C ARG A 215 26.24 -5.65 -7.38
N THR A 216 25.37 -4.90 -8.07
CA THR A 216 25.31 -4.89 -9.53
C THR A 216 26.63 -4.37 -10.12
N ALA A 217 27.16 -3.27 -9.58
CA ALA A 217 28.44 -2.72 -9.99
C ALA A 217 29.58 -3.74 -9.84
N ARG A 218 29.64 -4.45 -8.71
CA ARG A 218 30.59 -5.56 -8.50
C ARG A 218 30.41 -6.69 -9.50
N ALA A 219 29.17 -7.13 -9.75
CA ALA A 219 28.90 -8.15 -10.76
C ALA A 219 29.37 -7.72 -12.16
N LEU A 220 29.19 -6.44 -12.52
CA LEU A 220 29.69 -5.88 -13.78
C LEU A 220 31.22 -5.97 -13.88
N THR A 221 31.98 -5.74 -12.80
CA THR A 221 33.46 -5.90 -12.84
C THR A 221 33.90 -7.32 -13.20
N HIS A 222 33.09 -8.34 -12.87
CA HIS A 222 33.42 -9.73 -13.18
C HIS A 222 33.09 -10.14 -14.61
N VAL A 223 32.06 -9.54 -15.21
CA VAL A 223 31.49 -9.97 -16.49
C VAL A 223 31.91 -9.06 -17.64
N MET A 224 31.98 -7.74 -17.41
CA MET A 224 32.28 -6.79 -18.48
C MET A 224 33.77 -6.84 -18.86
N PRO A 225 34.11 -6.82 -20.17
CA PRO A 225 35.49 -6.72 -20.65
C PRO A 225 36.24 -5.50 -20.10
N ALA A 226 37.57 -5.55 -20.11
CA ALA A 226 38.42 -4.51 -19.49
C ALA A 226 38.25 -3.12 -20.13
N SER A 227 37.85 -3.07 -21.40
CA SER A 227 37.55 -1.83 -22.12
C SER A 227 36.39 -1.01 -21.52
N VAL A 228 35.44 -1.66 -20.82
CA VAL A 228 34.28 -1.00 -20.21
C VAL A 228 34.71 -0.25 -18.96
N GLU A 229 34.59 1.08 -19.00
CA GLU A 229 34.96 2.01 -17.94
C GLU A 229 33.76 2.55 -17.17
N VAL A 230 32.59 2.65 -17.80
CA VAL A 230 31.42 3.32 -17.20
C VAL A 230 30.27 2.34 -17.01
N PHE A 231 29.77 2.26 -15.78
CA PHE A 231 28.59 1.49 -15.41
C PHE A 231 27.44 2.45 -15.15
N GLU A 232 26.39 2.37 -15.96
CA GLU A 232 25.13 3.07 -15.75
C GLU A 232 24.08 2.07 -15.22
N ILE A 233 23.70 2.20 -13.96
CA ILE A 233 22.78 1.27 -13.30
C ILE A 233 21.46 2.00 -13.04
N VAL A 234 20.36 1.48 -13.56
CA VAL A 234 19.02 2.06 -13.43
C VAL A 234 18.10 1.08 -12.67
N PRO A 235 17.76 1.33 -11.40
CA PRO A 235 16.73 0.56 -10.73
C PRO A 235 15.36 0.79 -11.38
N VAL A 236 14.62 -0.29 -11.60
CA VAL A 236 13.27 -0.29 -12.17
C VAL A 236 12.28 -0.71 -11.09
N VAL A 237 11.27 0.14 -10.86
CA VAL A 237 10.18 -0.09 -9.90
C VAL A 237 8.87 0.00 -10.65
N ASN A 238 8.03 -1.04 -10.57
CA ASN A 238 6.76 -1.15 -11.31
C ASN A 238 6.90 -0.85 -12.82
N GLY A 239 8.02 -1.24 -13.44
CA GLY A 239 8.32 -1.00 -14.85
C GLY A 239 8.79 0.43 -15.19
N ILE A 240 8.95 1.31 -14.20
CA ILE A 240 9.53 2.65 -14.38
C ILE A 240 10.98 2.69 -13.88
N GLY A 241 11.89 3.24 -14.69
CA GLY A 241 13.25 3.55 -14.23
C GLY A 241 13.24 4.72 -13.24
N ALA A 242 13.81 4.51 -12.06
CA ALA A 242 13.84 5.50 -10.98
C ALA A 242 14.88 6.60 -11.23
N SER A 243 16.16 6.26 -11.12
CA SER A 243 17.30 7.16 -11.39
C SER A 243 18.42 6.39 -12.07
N LYS A 244 19.27 7.07 -12.85
CA LYS A 244 20.46 6.48 -13.45
C LYS A 244 21.67 6.80 -12.59
N VAL A 245 22.29 5.76 -12.06
CA VAL A 245 23.49 5.86 -11.22
C VAL A 245 24.70 5.50 -12.07
N THR A 246 25.53 6.50 -12.35
CA THR A 246 26.74 6.35 -13.15
C THR A 246 27.95 6.19 -12.23
N ILE A 247 28.63 5.06 -12.37
CA ILE A 247 29.82 4.70 -11.58
C ILE A 247 30.97 4.41 -12.56
N ARG A 248 32.15 4.97 -12.32
CA ARG A 248 33.36 4.58 -13.05
C ARG A 248 33.93 3.31 -12.45
N ARG A 249 34.31 2.38 -13.32
CA ARG A 249 34.93 1.12 -12.94
C ARG A 249 36.24 1.35 -12.20
N SER A 250 37.06 2.30 -12.66
CA SER A 250 38.31 2.68 -11.99
C SER A 250 38.09 3.14 -10.55
N ASP A 251 37.03 3.90 -10.26
CA ASP A 251 36.72 4.33 -8.89
C ASP A 251 36.38 3.13 -7.98
N LEU A 252 35.67 2.13 -8.49
CA LEU A 252 35.38 0.89 -7.74
C LEU A 252 36.65 0.09 -7.47
N GLU A 253 37.53 -0.01 -8.47
CA GLU A 253 38.79 -0.74 -8.40
C GLU A 253 39.78 -0.08 -7.43
N GLU A 254 39.88 1.25 -7.45
CA GLU A 254 40.75 2.04 -6.57
C GLU A 254 40.26 2.02 -5.11
N LEU A 255 38.95 2.17 -4.90
CA LEU A 255 38.39 2.40 -3.57
C LEU A 255 38.07 1.11 -2.78
N GLU A 256 38.11 -0.08 -3.39
CA GLU A 256 37.65 -1.34 -2.74
C GLU A 256 38.29 -1.57 -1.34
N TYR A 257 39.57 -1.25 -1.17
CA TYR A 257 40.31 -1.44 0.08
C TYR A 257 40.66 -0.13 0.83
N VAL A 258 40.11 1.00 0.38
CA VAL A 258 40.35 2.31 1.02
C VAL A 258 39.43 2.49 2.23
N ALA A 259 39.95 3.08 3.30
CA ALA A 259 39.13 3.44 4.46
C ALA A 259 38.07 4.48 4.05
N ASP A 260 36.84 4.33 4.56
CA ASP A 260 35.69 5.20 4.20
C ASP A 260 35.35 5.22 2.70
N ASN A 261 35.57 4.07 2.02
CA ASN A 261 35.30 3.93 0.59
C ASN A 261 33.85 4.26 0.19
N SER A 262 32.86 4.08 1.07
CA SER A 262 31.47 4.38 0.76
C SER A 262 31.22 5.88 0.58
N THR A 263 31.85 6.72 1.41
CA THR A 263 31.74 8.18 1.31
C THR A 263 32.49 8.67 0.09
N LEU A 264 33.73 8.21 -0.10
CA LEU A 264 34.56 8.58 -1.25
C LEU A 264 33.91 8.18 -2.58
N LEU A 265 33.32 6.97 -2.66
CA LEU A 265 32.62 6.54 -3.87
C LEU A 265 31.35 7.38 -4.08
N ARG A 266 30.61 7.70 -3.01
CA ARG A 266 29.37 8.50 -3.10
C ARG A 266 29.61 9.88 -3.71
N GLU A 267 30.77 10.50 -3.43
CA GLU A 267 31.19 11.79 -3.98
C GLU A 267 31.53 11.74 -5.47
N ARG A 268 31.99 10.58 -5.98
CA ARG A 268 32.36 10.38 -7.39
C ARG A 268 31.20 9.90 -8.26
N VAL A 269 30.19 9.28 -7.65
CA VAL A 269 29.01 8.78 -8.35
C VAL A 269 28.12 9.93 -8.81
N THR A 270 27.74 9.90 -10.08
CA THR A 270 26.76 10.82 -10.65
C THR A 270 25.38 10.17 -10.66
N VAL A 271 24.37 10.88 -10.16
CA VAL A 271 22.98 10.41 -10.18
C VAL A 271 22.19 11.36 -11.08
N THR A 272 21.70 10.85 -12.19
CA THR A 272 20.90 11.63 -13.14
C THR A 272 19.50 11.03 -13.28
N ASP A 273 18.68 11.72 -14.05
CA ASP A 273 17.45 11.16 -14.54
C ASP A 273 17.65 9.77 -15.21
N ALA A 274 16.69 8.87 -15.01
CA ALA A 274 16.74 7.51 -15.55
C ALA A 274 16.74 7.47 -17.09
N GLY A 275 16.08 8.44 -17.74
CA GLY A 275 15.88 8.47 -19.18
C GLY A 275 15.07 7.28 -19.73
N LYS A 276 14.90 7.25 -21.06
CA LYS A 276 14.34 6.09 -21.78
C LYS A 276 15.39 4.99 -21.88
N ALA A 277 14.95 3.74 -22.02
CA ALA A 277 15.86 2.65 -22.36
C ALA A 277 16.48 2.92 -23.74
N PRO A 278 17.80 2.69 -23.93
CA PRO A 278 18.45 2.82 -25.23
C PRO A 278 17.77 1.95 -26.28
N ALA A 279 17.74 2.39 -27.54
CA ALA A 279 17.16 1.60 -28.64
C ALA A 279 17.91 0.27 -28.88
N SER A 280 19.19 0.23 -28.51
CA SER A 280 20.05 -0.96 -28.52
C SER A 280 19.88 -1.87 -27.31
N ALA A 281 18.93 -1.57 -26.41
CA ALA A 281 18.72 -2.34 -25.20
C ALA A 281 18.21 -3.74 -25.54
N ILE A 282 18.95 -4.72 -25.04
CA ILE A 282 18.63 -6.14 -25.13
C ILE A 282 17.78 -6.46 -23.92
N THR A 283 16.55 -6.86 -24.17
CA THR A 283 15.64 -7.36 -23.14
C THR A 283 15.82 -8.87 -23.03
N ASP A 284 15.52 -9.44 -21.87
CA ASP A 284 15.34 -10.89 -21.77
C ASP A 284 14.20 -11.34 -22.72
N SER A 285 14.13 -12.63 -23.06
CA SER A 285 13.12 -13.10 -24.03
C SER A 285 11.69 -13.04 -23.52
N ASP A 286 11.44 -12.86 -22.22
CA ASP A 286 10.15 -12.35 -21.70
C ASP A 286 10.23 -11.98 -20.20
N PRO A 287 10.67 -10.76 -19.80
CA PRO A 287 10.67 -10.35 -18.38
C PRO A 287 9.26 -10.08 -17.83
N TYR A 288 8.25 -10.10 -18.71
CA TYR A 288 6.85 -9.94 -18.43
C TYR A 288 6.08 -11.05 -19.16
N PRO A 289 4.93 -11.50 -18.65
CA PRO A 289 4.33 -11.02 -17.45
C PRO A 289 5.04 -11.56 -16.19
N ASP A 290 5.16 -10.72 -15.15
CA ASP A 290 5.77 -11.10 -13.88
C ASP A 290 4.70 -11.34 -12.82
N PHE A 291 4.56 -12.59 -12.39
CA PHE A 291 3.57 -13.01 -11.40
C PHE A 291 4.26 -13.34 -10.07
N SER A 292 3.84 -12.65 -9.01
CA SER A 292 4.21 -12.97 -7.64
C SER A 292 2.99 -13.04 -6.74
N TRP A 293 3.06 -13.90 -5.73
CA TRP A 293 2.01 -14.05 -4.73
C TRP A 293 2.64 -14.31 -3.35
N GLY A 294 1.88 -14.04 -2.30
CA GLY A 294 2.31 -14.30 -0.93
C GLY A 294 1.13 -14.48 0.01
N LEU A 295 1.29 -15.41 0.96
CA LEU A 295 0.34 -15.64 2.05
C LEU A 295 1.01 -15.24 3.36
N LYS A 296 0.40 -14.31 4.10
CA LYS A 296 0.94 -13.84 5.38
C LYS A 296 -0.15 -13.71 6.45
N PRO A 297 0.17 -13.93 7.74
CA PRO A 297 -0.74 -13.55 8.81
C PRO A 297 -0.99 -12.04 8.78
N ALA A 298 -2.21 -11.64 9.08
CA ALA A 298 -2.62 -10.24 9.09
C ALA A 298 -3.55 -9.95 10.27
N LEU A 299 -3.37 -8.79 10.89
CA LEU A 299 -4.23 -8.24 11.92
C LEU A 299 -5.12 -7.15 11.30
N ARG A 300 -6.43 -7.18 11.58
CA ARG A 300 -7.34 -6.07 11.29
C ARG A 300 -7.97 -5.57 12.59
N VAL A 301 -8.23 -4.27 12.64
CA VAL A 301 -8.86 -3.59 13.78
C VAL A 301 -10.04 -2.78 13.22
N PRO A 302 -11.18 -3.44 12.91
CA PRO A 302 -12.31 -2.76 12.28
C PRO A 302 -13.02 -1.76 13.19
N GLN A 303 -12.89 -1.90 14.52
CA GLN A 303 -13.41 -0.96 15.52
C GLN A 303 -12.41 -0.81 16.68
N PRO A 304 -12.48 0.28 17.47
CA PRO A 304 -11.72 0.41 18.70
C PRO A 304 -11.90 -0.82 19.62
N ALA A 305 -10.80 -1.33 20.17
CA ALA A 305 -10.75 -2.52 21.04
C ALA A 305 -11.23 -3.86 20.40
N GLN A 306 -11.57 -3.86 19.12
CA GLN A 306 -11.99 -5.05 18.39
C GLN A 306 -10.98 -5.37 17.29
N ALA A 307 -10.39 -6.56 17.37
CA ALA A 307 -9.38 -7.02 16.45
C ALA A 307 -9.65 -8.43 15.98
N GLU A 308 -9.18 -8.72 14.78
CA GLU A 308 -9.22 -10.05 14.18
C GLU A 308 -7.88 -10.38 13.54
N VAL A 309 -7.51 -11.64 13.66
CA VAL A 309 -6.32 -12.23 13.07
C VAL A 309 -6.77 -13.20 11.98
N GLY A 310 -6.09 -13.12 10.84
CA GLY A 310 -6.42 -13.91 9.68
C GLY A 310 -5.21 -14.14 8.79
N ALA A 311 -5.46 -14.73 7.63
CA ALA A 311 -4.48 -14.94 6.59
C ALA A 311 -4.82 -14.05 5.39
N ARG A 312 -3.84 -13.29 4.91
CA ARG A 312 -3.94 -12.46 3.71
C ARG A 312 -3.18 -13.10 2.58
N LEU A 313 -3.90 -13.48 1.53
CA LEU A 313 -3.35 -13.83 0.23
C LEU A 313 -3.23 -12.55 -0.61
N SER A 314 -2.05 -12.27 -1.14
CA SER A 314 -1.82 -11.16 -2.05
C SER A 314 -1.22 -11.68 -3.35
N ALA A 315 -1.65 -11.14 -4.47
CA ALA A 315 -1.14 -11.44 -5.80
C ALA A 315 -0.81 -10.14 -6.54
N ASN A 316 0.30 -10.14 -7.27
CA ASN A 316 0.76 -9.05 -8.10
C ASN A 316 1.16 -9.60 -9.46
N TYR A 317 0.56 -9.05 -10.50
CA TYR A 317 0.77 -9.47 -11.88
C TYR A 317 1.13 -8.27 -12.74
N ILE A 318 2.41 -8.17 -13.11
CA ILE A 318 2.91 -7.09 -13.97
C ILE A 318 2.75 -7.55 -15.42
N LEU A 319 1.70 -7.10 -16.10
CA LEU A 319 1.35 -7.56 -17.45
C LEU A 319 2.36 -7.06 -18.50
N ARG A 320 2.82 -5.83 -18.33
CA ARG A 320 3.82 -5.14 -19.16
C ARG A 320 4.46 -4.03 -18.32
N PRO A 321 5.59 -3.43 -18.74
CA PRO A 321 6.19 -2.32 -18.01
C PRO A 321 5.15 -1.24 -17.68
N GLY A 322 5.00 -0.92 -16.39
CA GLY A 322 4.04 0.06 -15.91
C GLY A 322 2.63 -0.47 -15.66
N LEU A 323 2.18 -1.58 -16.26
CA LEU A 323 0.81 -2.08 -16.10
C LEU A 323 0.76 -3.23 -15.09
N VAL A 324 0.16 -2.96 -13.93
CA VAL A 324 0.17 -3.86 -12.77
C VAL A 324 -1.25 -4.18 -12.34
N LEU A 325 -1.61 -5.46 -12.34
CA LEU A 325 -2.82 -5.97 -11.70
C LEU A 325 -2.45 -6.48 -10.30
N LYS A 326 -3.05 -5.89 -9.28
CA LYS A 326 -2.83 -6.25 -7.87
C LYS A 326 -4.14 -6.69 -7.24
N GLY A 327 -4.09 -7.73 -6.42
CA GLY A 327 -5.25 -8.20 -5.67
C GLY A 327 -4.85 -8.71 -4.29
N SER A 328 -5.73 -8.52 -3.32
CA SER A 328 -5.56 -9.12 -1.99
C SER A 328 -6.88 -9.57 -1.38
N ILE A 329 -6.86 -10.80 -0.87
CA ILE A 329 -7.97 -11.46 -0.19
C ILE A 329 -7.54 -11.73 1.25
N TYR A 330 -8.40 -11.41 2.21
CA TYR A 330 -8.21 -11.72 3.62
C TYR A 330 -9.24 -12.74 4.09
N GLY A 331 -8.79 -13.86 4.63
CA GLY A 331 -9.63 -14.82 5.34
C GLY A 331 -9.42 -14.70 6.85
N ARG A 332 -10.50 -14.54 7.60
CA ARG A 332 -10.49 -14.47 9.07
C ARG A 332 -10.23 -15.86 9.66
N LEU A 333 -9.44 -15.92 10.74
CA LEU A 333 -9.26 -17.14 11.52
C LEU A 333 -9.92 -17.02 12.90
N PHE A 334 -9.61 -15.95 13.66
CA PHE A 334 -10.17 -15.69 14.98
C PHE A 334 -10.17 -14.19 15.30
N GLY A 335 -11.03 -13.74 16.22
CA GLY A 335 -11.11 -12.33 16.61
C GLY A 335 -12.24 -12.08 17.61
N ASN A 336 -12.27 -10.87 18.17
CA ASN A 336 -13.30 -10.41 19.12
C ASN A 336 -14.18 -9.29 18.53
N VAL A 337 -14.24 -9.19 17.21
CA VAL A 337 -15.06 -8.18 16.52
C VAL A 337 -16.52 -8.52 16.71
N ASP A 338 -17.30 -7.54 17.13
CA ASP A 338 -18.76 -7.63 17.19
C ASP A 338 -19.32 -7.41 15.78
N TYR A 339 -20.05 -8.41 15.31
CA TYR A 339 -20.68 -8.46 13.99
C TYR A 339 -22.17 -8.12 14.06
N SER A 340 -22.65 -7.53 15.16
CA SER A 340 -24.05 -7.10 15.32
C SER A 340 -24.50 -6.02 14.32
N GLY A 341 -23.58 -5.39 13.59
CA GLY A 341 -23.89 -4.80 12.27
C GLY A 341 -24.81 -3.58 12.27
N ASP A 342 -24.98 -2.86 13.37
CA ASP A 342 -25.79 -1.65 13.36
C ASP A 342 -25.20 -0.61 12.41
N ALA A 343 -26.01 -0.16 11.44
CA ALA A 343 -25.69 0.99 10.63
C ALA A 343 -25.43 2.20 11.53
N SER A 344 -24.48 3.06 11.13
CA SER A 344 -24.27 4.32 11.85
C SER A 344 -25.59 5.06 12.00
N GLY A 345 -25.98 5.39 13.24
CA GLY A 345 -27.17 6.24 13.51
C GLY A 345 -27.05 7.68 12.98
N SER A 346 -25.99 7.97 12.22
CA SER A 346 -25.78 9.21 11.49
C SER A 346 -26.63 9.24 10.23
N THR A 347 -27.27 10.37 9.96
CA THR A 347 -27.95 10.63 8.67
C THR A 347 -26.99 10.92 7.52
N LEU A 348 -25.69 11.07 7.80
CA LEU A 348 -24.63 11.25 6.81
C LEU A 348 -24.14 9.90 6.29
N GLN A 349 -23.84 9.82 4.99
CA GLN A 349 -23.28 8.63 4.36
C GLN A 349 -22.00 8.18 5.09
N PRO A 350 -21.96 6.93 5.60
CA PRO A 350 -20.78 6.41 6.29
C PRO A 350 -19.64 6.13 5.31
N VAL A 351 -18.51 6.84 5.44
CA VAL A 351 -17.35 6.67 4.54
C VAL A 351 -16.43 5.54 5.03
N ARG A 352 -16.05 5.54 6.32
CA ARG A 352 -15.19 4.50 6.93
C ARG A 352 -15.69 3.99 8.27
N SER A 353 -16.86 4.46 8.70
CA SER A 353 -17.49 4.08 9.96
C SER A 353 -18.16 2.70 9.90
N ASP A 354 -18.45 2.19 8.71
CA ASP A 354 -19.04 0.85 8.51
C ASP A 354 -18.00 -0.28 8.65
N GLY A 355 -16.95 -0.06 9.43
CA GLY A 355 -15.80 -0.98 9.61
C GLY A 355 -16.24 -2.39 9.98
N ALA A 356 -17.22 -2.47 10.88
CA ALA A 356 -17.85 -3.68 11.37
C ALA A 356 -18.69 -4.38 10.29
N ARG A 357 -19.48 -3.62 9.54
CA ARG A 357 -20.33 -4.12 8.44
C ARG A 357 -19.49 -4.86 7.39
N TYR A 358 -18.42 -4.22 6.89
CA TYR A 358 -17.50 -4.86 5.94
C TYR A 358 -16.57 -5.91 6.57
N ALA A 359 -16.51 -6.03 7.90
CA ALA A 359 -15.83 -7.14 8.57
C ALA A 359 -16.76 -8.35 8.74
N LYS A 360 -18.05 -8.11 9.00
CA LYS A 360 -19.11 -9.13 9.04
C LYS A 360 -19.21 -9.83 7.68
N PHE A 361 -19.38 -9.04 6.62
CA PHE A 361 -19.66 -9.52 5.25
C PHE A 361 -18.39 -9.80 4.42
N GLY A 362 -17.21 -9.65 5.03
CA GLY A 362 -15.90 -9.75 4.36
C GLY A 362 -15.08 -10.96 4.83
N ASN A 363 -15.62 -12.17 4.70
CA ASN A 363 -14.87 -13.40 5.00
C ASN A 363 -15.13 -14.54 4.00
N PRO A 364 -14.29 -14.73 2.97
CA PRO A 364 -13.07 -13.96 2.70
C PRO A 364 -13.36 -12.56 2.14
N ALA A 365 -12.68 -11.53 2.65
CA ALA A 365 -12.79 -10.17 2.14
C ALA A 365 -11.87 -9.95 0.94
N LEU A 366 -12.43 -9.50 -0.17
CA LEU A 366 -11.65 -8.85 -1.22
C LEU A 366 -11.27 -7.43 -0.78
N GLU A 367 -10.05 -7.27 -0.27
CA GLU A 367 -9.54 -6.00 0.26
C GLU A 367 -9.12 -5.04 -0.84
N GLU A 368 -8.53 -5.56 -1.91
CA GLU A 368 -8.03 -4.77 -3.04
C GLU A 368 -8.12 -5.61 -4.32
N LEU A 369 -8.52 -4.99 -5.43
CA LEU A 369 -8.38 -5.53 -6.78
C LEU A 369 -8.26 -4.36 -7.75
N THR A 370 -7.04 -4.03 -8.15
CA THR A 370 -6.76 -2.83 -8.93
C THR A 370 -5.93 -3.13 -10.15
N LEU A 371 -6.26 -2.47 -11.26
CA LEU A 371 -5.37 -2.32 -12.40
C LEU A 371 -4.75 -0.92 -12.34
N ALA A 372 -3.43 -0.86 -12.20
CA ALA A 372 -2.67 0.38 -12.13
C ALA A 372 -1.74 0.51 -13.35
N TRP A 373 -1.73 1.69 -13.96
CA TRP A 373 -0.79 2.07 -15.00
C TRP A 373 0.15 3.17 -14.49
N TYR A 374 1.39 2.77 -14.27
CA TYR A 374 2.52 3.61 -13.94
C TYR A 374 3.21 4.04 -15.24
N ALA A 375 3.39 5.35 -15.40
CA ALA A 375 4.10 5.90 -16.54
C ALA A 375 5.05 7.02 -16.13
N ARG A 376 5.93 7.37 -17.08
CA ARG A 376 6.89 8.47 -16.96
C ARG A 376 6.81 9.33 -18.21
N PRO A 377 5.79 10.21 -18.31
CA PRO A 377 5.48 10.93 -19.55
C PRO A 377 6.53 11.97 -19.94
N ALA A 378 7.29 12.52 -18.98
CA ALA A 378 8.33 13.51 -19.23
C ALA A 378 9.53 13.32 -18.28
N ALA A 379 10.57 14.13 -18.48
CA ALA A 379 11.71 14.20 -17.57
C ALA A 379 11.24 14.57 -16.16
N ASP A 380 11.69 13.82 -15.14
CA ASP A 380 11.34 14.01 -13.72
C ASP A 380 9.83 13.96 -13.40
N VAL A 381 8.96 13.57 -14.35
CA VAL A 381 7.50 13.48 -14.16
C VAL A 381 7.07 12.02 -14.19
N TYR A 382 6.45 11.59 -13.10
CA TYR A 382 5.89 10.26 -12.88
C TYR A 382 4.38 10.37 -12.80
N SER A 383 3.65 9.37 -13.31
CA SER A 383 2.20 9.35 -13.23
C SER A 383 1.69 7.95 -12.87
N ARG A 384 0.57 7.91 -12.15
CA ARG A 384 -0.16 6.68 -11.84
C ARG A 384 -1.62 6.88 -12.17
N PHE A 385 -2.21 5.94 -12.91
CA PHE A 385 -3.66 5.83 -13.06
C PHE A 385 -4.11 4.46 -12.54
N THR A 386 -5.01 4.42 -11.57
CA THR A 386 -5.49 3.19 -10.94
C THR A 386 -7.01 3.11 -11.08
N VAL A 387 -7.52 1.93 -11.40
CA VAL A 387 -8.96 1.64 -11.43
C VAL A 387 -9.26 0.30 -10.74
N GLY A 388 -10.40 0.21 -10.08
CA GLY A 388 -10.91 -1.03 -9.50
C GLY A 388 -11.33 -0.86 -8.05
N TYR A 389 -11.18 -1.92 -7.26
CA TYR A 389 -11.45 -1.91 -5.83
C TYR A 389 -10.20 -1.41 -5.10
N LEU A 390 -10.18 -0.11 -4.83
CA LEU A 390 -9.04 0.61 -4.26
C LEU A 390 -8.82 0.24 -2.79
N GLU A 391 -9.91 -0.03 -2.07
CA GLU A 391 -9.89 -0.51 -0.69
C GLU A 391 -11.10 -1.41 -0.42
N ARG A 392 -11.17 -1.97 0.80
CA ARG A 392 -12.26 -2.86 1.24
C ARG A 392 -13.65 -2.25 1.03
N MET A 393 -13.79 -0.94 1.25
CA MET A 393 -15.07 -0.23 1.23
C MET A 393 -15.32 0.59 -0.02
N HIS A 394 -14.29 0.90 -0.81
CA HIS A 394 -14.44 1.78 -1.96
C HIS A 394 -13.82 1.21 -3.24
N ALA A 395 -14.56 1.41 -4.32
CA ALA A 395 -14.12 1.21 -5.68
C ALA A 395 -14.02 2.56 -6.38
N GLY A 396 -13.22 2.66 -7.41
CA GLY A 396 -13.13 3.92 -8.16
C GLY A 396 -11.91 4.03 -9.02
N VAL A 397 -11.58 5.30 -9.31
CA VAL A 397 -10.40 5.70 -10.09
C VAL A 397 -9.54 6.68 -9.30
N SER A 398 -8.23 6.52 -9.43
CA SER A 398 -7.20 7.37 -8.83
C SER A 398 -6.21 7.79 -9.89
N GLY A 399 -5.99 9.10 -10.04
CA GLY A 399 -4.98 9.66 -10.93
C GLY A 399 -3.97 10.48 -10.12
N GLU A 400 -2.69 10.19 -10.29
CA GLU A 400 -1.59 10.90 -9.63
C GLU A 400 -0.57 11.37 -10.67
N ILE A 401 -0.07 12.60 -10.52
CA ILE A 401 1.10 13.11 -11.21
C ILE A 401 2.08 13.62 -10.16
N LEU A 402 3.33 13.18 -10.24
CA LEU A 402 4.42 13.53 -9.35
C LEU A 402 5.58 14.09 -10.16
N TRP A 403 5.99 15.32 -9.86
CA TRP A 403 7.24 15.90 -10.31
C TRP A 403 8.31 15.73 -9.22
N LYS A 404 9.39 15.02 -9.54
CA LYS A 404 10.53 14.78 -8.64
C LYS A 404 11.84 14.72 -9.42
N ARG A 405 12.65 15.76 -9.25
CA ARG A 405 14.03 15.79 -9.73
C ARG A 405 14.93 14.86 -8.93
N VAL A 406 15.86 14.18 -9.59
CA VAL A 406 16.76 13.21 -8.96
C VAL A 406 17.80 13.87 -8.04
N ASP A 407 18.26 15.07 -8.39
CA ASP A 407 19.28 15.83 -7.68
C ASP A 407 18.75 16.81 -6.62
N ASN A 408 17.43 16.84 -6.41
CA ASN A 408 16.75 17.76 -5.51
C ASN A 408 15.85 17.00 -4.52
N PRO A 409 15.87 17.28 -3.21
CA PRO A 409 14.96 16.65 -2.24
C PRO A 409 13.47 17.02 -2.44
N LEU A 410 13.16 18.13 -3.13
CA LEU A 410 11.78 18.58 -3.35
C LEU A 410 11.02 17.64 -4.30
N ALA A 411 9.80 17.29 -3.91
CA ALA A 411 8.81 16.56 -4.71
C ALA A 411 7.49 17.32 -4.67
N LEU A 412 6.81 17.45 -5.81
CA LEU A 412 5.48 18.07 -5.91
C LEU A 412 4.53 17.11 -6.61
N GLY A 413 3.44 16.74 -5.95
CA GLY A 413 2.45 15.79 -6.47
C GLY A 413 1.03 16.33 -6.40
N VAL A 414 0.21 15.95 -7.37
CA VAL A 414 -1.25 16.17 -7.37
C VAL A 414 -1.92 14.82 -7.58
N GLU A 415 -2.87 14.50 -6.71
CA GLU A 415 -3.67 13.27 -6.78
C GLU A 415 -5.16 13.63 -6.77
N LEU A 416 -5.91 13.01 -7.68
CA LEU A 416 -7.36 13.14 -7.79
C LEU A 416 -7.98 11.76 -7.72
N ASN A 417 -8.97 11.60 -6.83
CA ASN A 417 -9.65 10.34 -6.57
C ASN A 417 -11.16 10.52 -6.77
N TYR A 418 -11.78 9.63 -7.54
CA TYR A 418 -13.23 9.51 -7.63
C TYR A 418 -13.63 8.11 -7.17
N THR A 419 -14.34 8.04 -6.06
CA THR A 419 -14.62 6.79 -5.37
C THR A 419 -16.10 6.64 -5.06
N LEU A 420 -16.58 5.40 -5.17
CA LEU A 420 -17.91 4.97 -4.80
C LEU A 420 -17.79 3.90 -3.72
N GLN A 421 -18.68 3.98 -2.73
CA GLN A 421 -18.76 2.97 -1.70
C GLN A 421 -19.27 1.66 -2.31
N ARG A 422 -18.59 0.55 -1.99
CA ARG A 422 -18.86 -0.79 -2.50
C ARG A 422 -20.09 -1.36 -1.82
N ASP A 423 -20.87 -2.16 -2.54
CA ASP A 423 -21.87 -3.00 -1.91
C ASP A 423 -21.19 -4.09 -1.04
N THR A 424 -21.92 -4.60 -0.06
CA THR A 424 -21.49 -5.72 0.78
C THR A 424 -21.85 -7.08 0.18
N ASP A 425 -22.86 -7.13 -0.69
CA ASP A 425 -23.28 -8.33 -1.43
C ASP A 425 -22.33 -8.66 -2.58
N GLY A 426 -22.04 -9.95 -2.79
CA GLY A 426 -21.23 -10.35 -3.92
C GLY A 426 -20.94 -11.84 -4.00
N PHE A 427 -20.62 -12.29 -5.21
CA PHE A 427 -20.15 -13.65 -5.49
C PHE A 427 -18.67 -13.63 -5.90
N PHE A 428 -17.87 -14.47 -5.25
CA PHE A 428 -16.48 -14.70 -5.65
C PHE A 428 -16.30 -16.19 -5.99
N GLY A 429 -16.02 -16.49 -7.26
CA GLY A 429 -15.90 -17.86 -7.73
C GLY A 429 -14.85 -18.05 -8.81
N VAL A 430 -14.53 -19.32 -9.05
CA VAL A 430 -13.60 -19.78 -10.10
C VAL A 430 -14.30 -20.84 -10.94
N GLY A 431 -14.03 -20.84 -12.25
CA GLY A 431 -14.50 -21.93 -13.10
C GLY A 431 -14.18 -21.79 -14.58
N PRO A 432 -14.50 -22.83 -15.35
CA PRO A 432 -14.17 -22.90 -16.76
C PRO A 432 -15.02 -21.97 -17.62
N GLY A 433 -14.42 -21.45 -18.69
CA GLY A 433 -15.10 -20.70 -19.73
C GLY A 433 -14.81 -21.28 -21.12
N PHE A 434 -15.86 -21.52 -21.90
CA PHE A 434 -15.77 -22.08 -23.24
C PHE A 434 -16.28 -21.07 -24.27
N ARG A 435 -15.54 -20.91 -25.38
CA ARG A 435 -16.03 -20.22 -26.57
C ARG A 435 -16.59 -21.27 -27.51
N ILE A 436 -17.91 -21.31 -27.66
CA ILE A 436 -18.61 -22.28 -28.51
C ILE A 436 -18.49 -21.84 -29.97
N ILE A 437 -18.70 -20.54 -30.23
CA ILE A 437 -18.55 -19.93 -31.55
C ILE A 437 -17.64 -18.71 -31.38
N ASN A 438 -16.68 -18.54 -32.28
CA ASN A 438 -15.71 -17.44 -32.22
C ASN A 438 -15.33 -16.97 -33.62
N GLN A 439 -16.28 -16.36 -34.32
CA GLN A 439 -16.10 -15.75 -35.63
C GLN A 439 -16.30 -14.23 -35.53
N PRO A 440 -15.80 -13.42 -36.47
CA PRO A 440 -15.91 -11.96 -36.41
C PRO A 440 -17.35 -11.45 -36.31
N ASN A 441 -18.28 -12.10 -37.00
CA ASN A 441 -19.69 -11.72 -37.09
C ASN A 441 -20.61 -12.49 -36.11
N VAL A 442 -20.09 -13.53 -35.44
CA VAL A 442 -20.85 -14.31 -34.46
C VAL A 442 -19.92 -14.88 -33.41
N ALA A 443 -20.18 -14.57 -32.15
CA ALA A 443 -19.43 -15.10 -31.03
C ALA A 443 -20.38 -15.56 -29.93
N TRP A 444 -20.11 -16.72 -29.36
CA TRP A 444 -20.85 -17.25 -28.23
C TRP A 444 -19.90 -17.86 -27.21
N ARG A 445 -19.96 -17.33 -25.99
CA ARG A 445 -19.20 -17.80 -24.84
C ARG A 445 -20.15 -18.25 -23.75
N VAL A 446 -19.83 -19.38 -23.14
CA VAL A 446 -20.46 -19.85 -21.91
C VAL A 446 -19.41 -19.98 -20.81
N GLN A 447 -19.80 -19.72 -19.58
CA GLN A 447 -18.94 -19.88 -18.40
C GLN A 447 -19.75 -20.53 -17.31
N ALA A 448 -19.08 -21.35 -16.50
CA ALA A 448 -19.64 -21.85 -15.26
C ALA A 448 -18.59 -21.67 -14.17
N GLY A 449 -19.02 -21.42 -12.94
CA GLY A 449 -18.13 -21.28 -11.80
C GLY A 449 -18.79 -21.74 -10.52
N PHE A 450 -17.97 -22.22 -9.60
CA PHE A 450 -18.36 -22.43 -8.21
C PHE A 450 -17.61 -21.41 -7.36
N GLY A 451 -18.18 -21.01 -6.25
CA GLY A 451 -17.61 -19.96 -5.43
C GLY A 451 -18.34 -19.77 -4.12
N VAL A 452 -17.98 -18.71 -3.44
CA VAL A 452 -18.67 -18.26 -2.24
C VAL A 452 -19.61 -17.14 -2.64
N SER A 453 -20.89 -17.33 -2.35
CA SER A 453 -21.92 -16.31 -2.44
C SER A 453 -22.16 -15.73 -1.04
N TYR A 454 -22.30 -14.42 -0.97
CA TYR A 454 -22.72 -13.74 0.24
C TYR A 454 -23.96 -12.90 -0.08
N LEU A 455 -25.04 -13.14 0.67
CA LEU A 455 -26.37 -12.58 0.40
C LEU A 455 -27.05 -12.13 1.70
N GLU A 456 -27.73 -10.99 1.62
CA GLU A 456 -28.74 -10.52 2.56
C GLU A 456 -30.12 -10.66 1.89
N ASP A 457 -31.07 -11.30 2.54
CA ASP A 457 -32.43 -11.50 2.01
C ASP A 457 -33.34 -10.27 2.25
N GLY A 458 -34.55 -10.29 1.69
CA GLY A 458 -35.53 -9.19 1.85
C GLY A 458 -36.03 -8.98 3.29
N LEU A 459 -35.74 -9.90 4.22
CA LEU A 459 -36.10 -9.85 5.63
C LEU A 459 -34.92 -9.39 6.52
N GLY A 460 -33.72 -9.23 5.94
CA GLY A 460 -32.51 -8.81 6.63
C GLY A 460 -31.72 -9.96 7.26
N ASP A 461 -32.02 -11.22 6.89
CA ASP A 461 -31.25 -12.39 7.30
C ASP A 461 -30.07 -12.59 6.32
N ASP A 462 -28.89 -12.91 6.87
CA ASP A 462 -27.64 -13.02 6.10
C ASP A 462 -27.03 -14.43 6.11
N GLU A 463 -26.59 -14.90 4.94
CA GLU A 463 -25.97 -16.22 4.77
C GLU A 463 -24.74 -16.16 3.85
N THR A 464 -23.66 -16.84 4.25
CA THR A 464 -22.46 -17.07 3.41
C THR A 464 -22.43 -18.53 3.02
N GLU A 465 -22.49 -18.80 1.73
CA GLU A 465 -22.76 -20.15 1.23
C GLU A 465 -22.02 -20.46 -0.07
N GLU A 466 -22.04 -21.73 -0.45
CA GLU A 466 -21.52 -22.17 -1.74
C GLU A 466 -22.50 -21.75 -2.84
N GLY A 467 -22.00 -21.02 -3.84
CA GLY A 467 -22.79 -20.57 -4.98
C GLY A 467 -22.24 -21.11 -6.28
N TYR A 468 -23.14 -21.28 -7.25
CA TYR A 468 -22.85 -21.71 -8.60
C TYR A 468 -23.31 -20.62 -9.57
N VAL A 469 -22.41 -20.18 -10.44
CA VAL A 469 -22.72 -19.22 -11.50
C VAL A 469 -22.65 -19.90 -12.86
N ALA A 470 -23.61 -19.60 -13.72
CA ALA A 470 -23.59 -19.92 -15.14
C ALA A 470 -23.83 -18.64 -15.95
N SER A 471 -22.91 -18.32 -16.86
CA SER A 471 -22.97 -17.12 -17.68
C SER A 471 -22.99 -17.49 -19.16
N SER A 472 -23.84 -16.82 -19.94
CA SER A 472 -23.85 -16.86 -21.41
C SER A 472 -23.63 -15.45 -21.95
N ARG A 473 -22.80 -15.32 -22.98
CA ARG A 473 -22.51 -14.07 -23.67
C ARG A 473 -22.59 -14.35 -25.17
N PHE A 474 -23.61 -13.82 -25.81
CA PHE A 474 -23.86 -14.01 -27.24
C PHE A 474 -23.73 -12.68 -27.99
N TYR A 475 -23.03 -12.70 -29.11
CA TYR A 475 -22.84 -11.58 -30.03
C TYR A 475 -23.19 -12.03 -31.44
N TYR A 476 -23.95 -11.20 -32.15
CA TYR A 476 -24.26 -11.40 -33.56
C TYR A 476 -24.28 -10.07 -34.31
N GLU A 477 -23.48 -9.98 -35.37
CA GLU A 477 -23.47 -8.83 -36.27
C GLU A 477 -24.39 -9.09 -37.45
N PHE A 478 -25.42 -8.25 -37.61
CA PHE A 478 -26.35 -8.34 -38.73
C PHE A 478 -25.76 -7.73 -40.00
N SER A 479 -25.08 -6.60 -39.84
CA SER A 479 -24.44 -5.83 -40.91
C SER A 479 -23.39 -4.91 -40.30
N GLU A 480 -22.56 -4.32 -41.15
CA GLU A 480 -21.54 -3.38 -40.70
C GLU A 480 -22.17 -2.23 -39.90
N GLY A 481 -21.82 -2.13 -38.62
CA GLY A 481 -22.35 -1.12 -37.70
C GLY A 481 -23.70 -1.46 -37.04
N MET A 482 -24.24 -2.68 -37.18
CA MET A 482 -25.43 -3.11 -36.45
C MET A 482 -25.23 -4.50 -35.86
N TYR A 483 -25.25 -4.59 -34.54
CA TYR A 483 -25.01 -5.85 -33.83
C TYR A 483 -25.90 -6.01 -32.61
N LEU A 484 -26.20 -7.26 -32.28
CA LEU A 484 -26.94 -7.68 -31.11
C LEU A 484 -26.01 -8.35 -30.11
N THR A 485 -26.26 -8.07 -28.83
CA THR A 485 -25.66 -8.80 -27.71
C THR A 485 -26.76 -9.36 -26.81
N ASN A 486 -26.58 -10.57 -26.31
CA ASN A 486 -27.41 -11.12 -25.25
C ASN A 486 -26.52 -11.72 -24.16
N ASP A 487 -26.58 -11.10 -22.98
CA ASP A 487 -25.76 -11.45 -21.85
C ASP A 487 -26.67 -11.99 -20.73
N THR A 488 -26.52 -13.26 -20.40
CA THR A 488 -27.28 -13.92 -19.32
C THR A 488 -26.34 -14.34 -18.21
N ASP A 489 -26.67 -14.04 -16.96
CA ASP A 489 -26.01 -14.56 -15.77
C ASP A 489 -27.05 -15.22 -14.88
N VAL A 490 -26.79 -16.46 -14.46
CA VAL A 490 -27.61 -17.18 -13.49
C VAL A 490 -26.71 -17.54 -12.32
N LEU A 491 -27.01 -17.02 -11.14
CA LEU A 491 -26.33 -17.35 -9.90
C LEU A 491 -27.33 -18.10 -9.01
N SER A 492 -26.99 -19.34 -8.65
CA SER A 492 -27.76 -20.17 -7.75
C SER A 492 -26.95 -20.42 -6.49
N SER A 493 -27.58 -20.26 -5.34
CA SER A 493 -27.07 -20.68 -4.05
C SER A 493 -28.24 -21.19 -3.19
N ASP A 494 -28.02 -21.68 -1.96
CA ASP A 494 -29.11 -22.27 -1.17
C ASP A 494 -30.10 -21.21 -0.66
N THR A 495 -29.67 -19.95 -0.53
CA THR A 495 -30.52 -18.81 -0.15
C THR A 495 -31.34 -18.25 -1.31
N ALA A 496 -30.80 -18.19 -2.54
CA ALA A 496 -31.49 -17.54 -3.66
C ALA A 496 -31.03 -18.00 -5.06
N LEU A 497 -31.95 -17.94 -6.02
CA LEU A 497 -31.68 -17.99 -7.46
C LEU A 497 -31.83 -16.59 -8.07
N ARG A 498 -30.72 -16.07 -8.59
CA ARG A 498 -30.67 -14.80 -9.33
C ARG A 498 -30.42 -15.06 -10.81
N ALA A 499 -31.18 -14.40 -11.67
CA ALA A 499 -30.97 -14.46 -13.11
C ALA A 499 -31.08 -13.07 -13.74
N ASN A 500 -30.00 -12.64 -14.40
CA ASN A 500 -29.95 -11.37 -15.11
C ASN A 500 -29.85 -11.65 -16.61
N ASN A 501 -30.65 -10.95 -17.42
CA ASN A 501 -30.53 -10.96 -18.87
C ASN A 501 -30.48 -9.53 -19.40
N ASP A 502 -29.45 -9.20 -20.17
CA ASP A 502 -29.38 -7.99 -20.98
C ASP A 502 -29.42 -8.37 -22.46
N LEU A 503 -30.55 -8.13 -23.11
CA LEU A 503 -30.69 -8.19 -24.55
C LEU A 503 -30.55 -6.80 -25.15
N SER A 504 -29.52 -6.58 -25.95
CA SER A 504 -29.22 -5.27 -26.51
C SER A 504 -29.02 -5.31 -28.01
N VAL A 505 -29.53 -4.29 -28.71
CA VAL A 505 -29.23 -4.01 -30.12
C VAL A 505 -28.50 -2.68 -30.19
N ASN A 506 -27.37 -2.68 -30.90
CA ASN A 506 -26.48 -1.54 -31.01
C ASN A 506 -26.37 -1.12 -32.46
N PHE A 507 -26.43 0.20 -32.70
CA PHE A 507 -26.34 0.82 -34.01
C PHE A 507 -25.21 1.86 -33.99
N ARG A 508 -24.21 1.68 -34.84
CA ARG A 508 -23.15 2.66 -35.09
C ARG A 508 -23.73 3.78 -35.95
N VAL A 509 -23.80 4.98 -35.38
CA VAL A 509 -24.30 6.18 -36.06
C VAL A 509 -23.14 6.90 -36.78
N THR A 510 -21.98 6.96 -36.12
CA THR A 510 -20.70 7.44 -36.67
C THR A 510 -19.56 6.63 -36.06
N ASP A 511 -18.32 6.87 -36.49
CA ASP A 511 -17.14 6.22 -35.87
C ASP A 511 -16.98 6.55 -34.37
N ALA A 512 -17.55 7.66 -33.90
CA ALA A 512 -17.45 8.12 -32.51
C ALA A 512 -18.76 7.97 -31.71
N ILE A 513 -19.87 7.58 -32.35
CA ILE A 513 -21.20 7.57 -31.72
C ILE A 513 -21.96 6.30 -32.09
N SER A 514 -22.46 5.57 -31.09
CA SER A 514 -23.42 4.49 -31.26
C SER A 514 -24.62 4.64 -30.34
N THR A 515 -25.76 4.11 -30.78
CA THR A 515 -27.00 4.02 -29.99
C THR A 515 -27.18 2.58 -29.54
N ARG A 516 -27.44 2.37 -28.25
CA ARG A 516 -27.78 1.07 -27.66
C ARG A 516 -29.23 1.10 -27.19
N ILE A 517 -30.00 0.11 -27.63
CA ILE A 517 -31.35 -0.17 -27.11
C ILE A 517 -31.25 -1.50 -26.37
N SER A 518 -31.55 -1.50 -25.07
CA SER A 518 -31.42 -2.65 -24.20
C SER A 518 -32.74 -3.01 -23.52
N TYR A 519 -33.03 -4.30 -23.44
CA TYR A 519 -34.08 -4.86 -22.61
C TYR A 519 -33.40 -5.68 -21.52
N PHE A 520 -33.52 -5.21 -20.28
CA PHE A 520 -32.89 -5.80 -19.11
C PHE A 520 -33.93 -6.46 -18.23
N THR A 521 -33.70 -7.71 -17.87
CA THR A 521 -34.48 -8.47 -16.90
C THR A 521 -33.58 -8.82 -15.71
N ASP A 522 -34.03 -8.49 -14.50
CA ASP A 522 -33.41 -8.88 -13.22
C ASP A 522 -34.40 -9.76 -12.45
N TYR A 523 -34.06 -11.02 -12.25
CA TYR A 523 -34.81 -11.98 -11.46
C TYR A 523 -34.06 -12.29 -10.18
N ASN A 524 -34.76 -12.23 -9.04
CA ASN A 524 -34.24 -12.66 -7.75
C ASN A 524 -35.40 -13.18 -6.90
N ASP A 525 -35.43 -14.49 -6.64
CA ASP A 525 -36.50 -15.14 -5.87
C ASP A 525 -36.50 -14.81 -4.37
N SER A 526 -35.45 -14.14 -3.85
CA SER A 526 -35.38 -13.68 -2.47
C SER A 526 -35.94 -12.27 -2.23
N ARG A 527 -36.47 -11.60 -3.27
CA ARG A 527 -37.06 -10.24 -3.17
C ARG A 527 -38.59 -10.28 -3.24
N ASP A 528 -39.25 -9.31 -2.60
CA ASP A 528 -40.70 -9.09 -2.69
C ASP A 528 -41.21 -8.89 -4.13
N ILE A 529 -40.38 -8.30 -4.99
CA ILE A 529 -40.61 -8.20 -6.43
C ILE A 529 -39.56 -9.09 -7.11
N GLU A 530 -39.99 -10.30 -7.47
CA GLU A 530 -39.10 -11.34 -7.98
C GLU A 530 -38.55 -11.03 -9.38
N THR A 531 -39.22 -10.21 -10.18
CA THR A 531 -38.77 -9.85 -11.54
C THR A 531 -38.96 -8.38 -11.84
N ASP A 532 -37.87 -7.70 -12.21
CA ASP A 532 -37.87 -6.34 -12.73
C ASP A 532 -37.46 -6.33 -14.20
N ASN A 533 -38.22 -5.64 -15.05
CA ASN A 533 -37.96 -5.51 -16.48
C ASN A 533 -37.82 -4.03 -16.85
N ARG A 534 -36.70 -3.68 -17.48
CA ARG A 534 -36.37 -2.30 -17.84
C ARG A 534 -35.99 -2.20 -19.31
N LEU A 535 -36.59 -1.23 -20.00
CA LEU A 535 -36.19 -0.83 -21.35
C LEU A 535 -35.29 0.39 -21.26
N GLY A 536 -34.06 0.28 -21.77
CA GLY A 536 -33.06 1.34 -21.81
C GLY A 536 -32.75 1.79 -23.22
N VAL A 537 -32.56 3.09 -23.41
CA VAL A 537 -31.98 3.67 -24.63
C VAL A 537 -30.83 4.56 -24.20
N SER A 538 -29.62 4.28 -24.69
CA SER A 538 -28.42 5.03 -24.36
C SER A 538 -27.63 5.39 -25.61
N LEU A 539 -26.98 6.55 -25.55
CA LEU A 539 -26.02 7.02 -26.55
C LEU A 539 -24.62 6.78 -25.99
N VAL A 540 -23.83 5.99 -26.71
CA VAL A 540 -22.44 5.67 -26.34
C VAL A 540 -21.53 6.52 -27.22
N VAL A 541 -20.71 7.35 -26.59
CA VAL A 541 -19.73 8.21 -27.27
C VAL A 541 -18.34 7.63 -27.02
N GLY A 542 -17.64 7.24 -28.07
CA GLY A 542 -16.25 6.80 -28.03
C GLY A 542 -15.31 8.00 -28.17
N PHE A 543 -14.26 8.06 -27.34
CA PHE A 543 -13.21 9.08 -27.38
C PHE A 543 -11.93 8.55 -28.01
#